data_AF-A0AAE3QCS0-F1
#
_entry.id   AF-A0AAE3QCS0-F1
#
_cell.length_a   1.000
_cell.length_b   1.000
_cell.length_c   1.000
_cell.angle_alpha   90.00
_cell.angle_beta   90.00
_cell.angle_gamma   90.00
#
_symmetry.space_group_name_H-M   'P 1'
#
loop_
_entity.id
_entity.type
_entity.pdbx_description
1 polymer ?
#
loop_
_entity_poly.entity_id
_entity_poly.type
_entity_poly.pdbx_seq_one_letter_code
_entity_poly.pdbx_strand_id
1 'polypeptide(L)'
;MTSGGFRPGAGRPKGAKAPKAKPIKVARDIKKAARQSGMSPLDYMLTVMNDDDSDSERRDRMAIAAAPYVHARASDAAGGKKEQQQEEAERLSREGKFATPPPPPSASGD
;
A
#
# COMPACT_ATOMS: atom_id res chain seq x y z
N MET A 1 -17.77 15.98 26.54
CA MET A 1 -16.81 14.97 26.05
C MET A 1 -15.48 15.68 25.81
N THR A 2 -14.40 15.32 26.52
CA THR A 2 -13.09 16.00 26.38
C THR A 2 -12.36 15.47 25.15
N SER A 3 -12.05 16.36 24.20
CA SER A 3 -11.33 16.08 22.95
C SER A 3 -9.89 15.60 23.19
N GLY A 4 -9.46 14.60 22.42
CA GLY A 4 -8.08 14.07 22.41
C GLY A 4 -7.07 15.04 21.80
N GLY A 5 -6.80 16.16 22.48
CA GLY A 5 -5.77 17.12 22.10
C GLY A 5 -4.37 16.73 22.58
N PHE A 6 -3.38 17.50 22.13
CA PHE A 6 -1.99 17.41 22.59
C PHE A 6 -1.92 17.47 24.13
N ARG A 7 -1.22 16.51 24.73
CA ARG A 7 -0.89 16.54 26.15
C ARG A 7 0.64 16.59 26.28
N PRO A 8 1.20 17.42 27.17
CA PRO A 8 2.64 17.44 27.39
C PRO A 8 3.12 16.03 27.80
N GLY A 9 4.07 15.48 27.05
CA GLY A 9 4.55 14.11 27.21
C GLY A 9 3.69 13.01 26.57
N ALA A 10 2.57 13.36 25.91
CA ALA A 10 1.81 12.41 25.10
C ALA A 10 2.39 12.26 23.69
N GLY A 11 2.10 11.10 23.10
CA GLY A 11 2.67 10.69 21.83
C GLY A 11 3.98 9.93 22.00
N ARG A 12 4.59 9.59 20.87
CA ARG A 12 5.78 8.75 20.81
C ARG A 12 7.03 9.62 20.91
N PRO A 13 8.09 9.20 21.64
CA PRO A 13 9.29 10.02 21.80
C PRO A 13 9.90 10.40 20.45
N LYS A 14 10.41 11.64 20.38
CA LYS A 14 11.05 12.20 19.19
C LYS A 14 12.22 11.30 18.77
N GLY A 15 12.21 10.84 17.52
CA GLY A 15 13.24 9.96 16.97
C GLY A 15 12.97 8.44 17.10
N ALA A 16 11.88 8.03 17.75
CA ALA A 16 11.52 6.62 17.83
C ALA A 16 11.13 6.06 16.44
N LYS A 17 11.89 5.10 15.92
CA LYS A 17 11.60 4.44 14.63
C LYS A 17 10.31 3.63 14.72
N ALA A 18 9.32 3.89 13.88
CA ALA A 18 8.08 3.09 13.85
C ALA A 18 8.42 1.60 13.68
N PRO A 19 7.74 0.69 14.41
CA PRO A 19 7.86 -0.73 14.09
C PRO A 19 7.45 -0.91 12.63
N LYS A 20 8.36 -1.42 11.81
CA LYS A 20 8.04 -1.76 10.43
C LYS A 20 7.00 -2.89 10.49
N ALA A 21 5.84 -2.69 9.87
CA ALA A 21 4.87 -3.75 9.71
C ALA A 21 5.57 -4.97 9.08
N LYS A 22 5.44 -6.14 9.69
CA LYS A 22 5.98 -7.37 9.11
C LYS A 22 5.21 -7.63 7.82
N PRO A 23 5.88 -7.96 6.70
CA PRO A 23 5.19 -8.31 5.47
C PRO A 23 4.29 -9.52 5.75
N ILE A 24 3.03 -9.46 5.32
CA ILE A 24 2.12 -10.59 5.37
C ILE A 24 2.71 -11.67 4.46
N LYS A 25 3.22 -12.75 5.04
CA LYS A 25 3.79 -13.88 4.30
C LYS A 25 2.74 -14.98 4.23
N VAL A 26 2.51 -15.48 3.02
CA VAL A 26 1.74 -16.72 2.84
C VAL A 26 2.43 -17.84 3.63
N ALA A 27 1.64 -18.56 4.42
CA ALA A 27 2.13 -19.62 5.30
C ALA A 27 2.78 -20.77 4.49
N ARG A 28 3.75 -21.46 5.10
CA ARG A 28 4.60 -22.45 4.37
C ARG A 28 3.82 -23.67 3.92
N ASP A 29 2.85 -24.10 4.72
CA ASP A 29 1.89 -25.16 4.45
C ASP A 29 1.05 -24.84 3.20
N ILE A 30 0.51 -23.64 3.08
CA ILE A 30 -0.25 -23.19 1.90
C ILE A 30 0.63 -23.25 0.65
N LYS A 31 1.86 -22.74 0.73
CA LYS A 31 2.80 -22.81 -0.41
C LYS A 31 3.14 -24.24 -0.81
N LYS A 32 3.29 -25.13 0.17
CA LYS A 32 3.58 -26.54 -0.08
C LYS A 32 2.40 -27.22 -0.76
N ALA A 33 1.19 -27.03 -0.23
CA ALA A 33 -0.04 -27.61 -0.77
C ALA A 33 -0.31 -27.11 -2.20
N ALA A 34 -0.17 -25.81 -2.44
CA ALA A 34 -0.30 -25.23 -3.77
C ALA A 34 0.71 -25.79 -4.78
N ARG A 35 1.97 -25.98 -4.35
CA ARG A 35 3.00 -26.60 -5.19
C ARG A 35 2.68 -28.06 -5.51
N GLN A 36 2.09 -28.79 -4.56
CA GLN A 36 1.67 -30.18 -4.76
C GLN A 36 0.46 -30.28 -5.70
N SER A 37 -0.46 -29.32 -5.65
CA SER A 37 -1.60 -29.25 -6.57
C SER A 37 -1.28 -28.63 -7.92
N GLY A 38 -0.05 -28.13 -8.13
CA GLY A 38 0.37 -27.49 -9.39
C GLY A 38 -0.27 -26.12 -9.64
N MET A 39 -0.82 -25.48 -8.60
CA MET A 39 -1.54 -24.21 -8.70
C MET A 39 -0.76 -23.07 -8.03
N SER A 40 -1.15 -21.82 -8.32
CA SER A 40 -0.63 -20.70 -7.54
C SER A 40 -1.16 -20.79 -6.10
N PRO A 41 -0.44 -20.23 -5.10
CA PRO A 41 -0.93 -20.21 -3.73
C PRO A 41 -2.29 -19.50 -3.59
N LEU A 42 -2.55 -18.48 -4.41
CA LEU A 42 -3.82 -17.76 -4.39
C LEU A 42 -4.96 -18.66 -4.89
N ASP A 43 -4.74 -19.34 -6.03
CA ASP A 43 -5.76 -20.22 -6.60
C ASP A 43 -6.10 -21.36 -5.64
N TYR A 44 -5.09 -21.97 -5.01
CA TYR A 44 -5.31 -22.99 -3.99
C TYR A 44 -6.17 -22.45 -2.82
N MET A 45 -5.90 -21.25 -2.31
CA MET A 45 -6.72 -20.65 -1.25
C MET A 45 -8.18 -20.48 -1.69
N LEU A 46 -8.41 -20.01 -2.92
CA LEU A 46 -9.75 -19.85 -3.49
C LEU A 46 -10.48 -21.20 -3.66
N THR A 47 -9.78 -22.26 -4.09
CA THR A 47 -10.39 -23.60 -4.19
C THR A 47 -10.88 -24.11 -2.84
N VAL A 48 -10.12 -23.87 -1.76
CA VAL A 48 -10.50 -24.30 -0.42
C VAL A 48 -11.66 -23.47 0.13
N MET A 49 -11.70 -22.18 -0.16
CA MET A 49 -12.80 -21.30 0.26
C MET A 49 -14.15 -21.70 -0.35
N ASN A 50 -14.13 -22.18 -1.59
CA ASN A 50 -15.32 -22.58 -2.35
C ASN A 50 -15.76 -24.03 -2.13
N ASP A 51 -15.02 -24.80 -1.33
CA ASP A 51 -15.30 -26.20 -1.05
C ASP A 51 -16.15 -26.34 0.23
N ASP A 52 -17.41 -26.72 0.09
CA ASP A 52 -18.34 -26.84 1.22
C ASP A 52 -18.04 -28.04 2.15
N ASP A 53 -17.32 -29.04 1.65
CA ASP A 53 -16.88 -30.20 2.44
C ASP A 53 -15.62 -29.87 3.28
N SER A 54 -14.98 -28.73 3.02
CA SER A 54 -13.85 -28.26 3.80
C SER A 54 -14.27 -27.70 5.15
N ASP A 55 -13.48 -28.04 6.18
CA ASP A 55 -13.62 -27.50 7.53
C ASP A 55 -13.73 -25.96 7.55
N SER A 56 -14.68 -25.44 8.34
CA SER A 56 -15.00 -24.01 8.37
C SER A 56 -13.80 -23.15 8.81
N GLU A 57 -13.04 -23.61 9.82
CA GLU A 57 -11.86 -22.86 10.26
C GLU A 57 -10.77 -22.84 9.19
N ARG A 58 -10.62 -23.95 8.44
CA ARG A 58 -9.72 -23.99 7.28
C ARG A 58 -10.16 -22.99 6.21
N ARG A 59 -11.46 -22.89 5.89
CA ARG A 59 -11.99 -21.92 4.93
C ARG A 59 -11.73 -20.48 5.37
N ASP A 60 -12.02 -20.15 6.61
CA ASP A 60 -11.80 -18.81 7.17
C ASP A 60 -10.31 -18.43 7.16
N ARG A 61 -9.42 -19.36 7.49
CA ARG A 61 -7.97 -19.11 7.41
C ARG A 61 -7.50 -18.82 5.99
N MET A 62 -8.03 -19.52 4.99
CA MET A 62 -7.70 -19.23 3.58
C MET A 62 -8.27 -17.88 3.14
N ALA A 63 -9.50 -17.54 3.57
CA ALA A 63 -10.10 -16.24 3.30
C ALA A 63 -9.29 -15.07 3.88
N ILE A 64 -8.85 -15.18 5.13
CA ILE A 64 -7.99 -14.17 5.78
C ILE A 64 -6.67 -14.01 5.02
N ALA A 65 -6.07 -15.12 4.58
CA ALA A 65 -4.81 -15.11 3.85
C ALA A 65 -4.95 -14.54 2.42
N ALA A 66 -6.11 -14.72 1.77
CA ALA A 66 -6.42 -14.23 0.43
C ALA A 66 -6.90 -12.77 0.41
N ALA A 67 -7.52 -12.28 1.49
CA ALA A 67 -8.08 -10.93 1.59
C ALA A 67 -7.16 -9.78 1.10
N PRO A 68 -5.83 -9.77 1.34
CA PRO A 68 -4.94 -8.70 0.89
C PRO A 68 -4.75 -8.59 -0.63
N TYR A 69 -5.32 -9.52 -1.40
CA TYR A 69 -5.18 -9.63 -2.86
C TYR A 69 -6.52 -9.49 -3.60
N VAL A 70 -7.64 -9.29 -2.89
CA VAL A 70 -8.99 -9.18 -3.50
C VAL A 70 -9.21 -7.81 -4.17
N HIS A 71 -8.52 -6.77 -3.69
CA HIS A 71 -8.63 -5.41 -4.22
C HIS A 71 -7.25 -4.84 -4.54
N ALA A 72 -7.18 -3.96 -5.56
CA ALA A 72 -5.97 -3.22 -5.90
C ALA A 72 -5.52 -2.38 -4.70
N ARG A 73 -4.21 -2.34 -4.42
CA ARG A 73 -3.70 -1.52 -3.33
C ARG A 73 -3.57 -0.08 -3.80
N ALA A 74 -3.72 0.86 -2.86
CA ALA A 74 -3.55 2.29 -3.15
C ALA A 74 -2.18 2.61 -3.75
N SER A 75 -1.13 1.86 -3.38
CA SER A 75 0.21 1.95 -3.99
C SER A 75 0.23 1.63 -5.48
N ASP A 76 -0.65 0.72 -5.90
CA ASP A 76 -0.69 0.23 -7.27
C ASP A 76 -1.55 1.15 -8.15
N ALA A 77 -2.52 1.86 -7.55
CA ALA A 77 -3.43 2.76 -8.26
C ALA A 77 -2.97 4.22 -8.31
N ALA A 78 -2.31 4.73 -7.27
CA ALA A 78 -2.04 6.16 -7.11
C ALA A 78 -0.54 6.51 -7.05
N GLY A 79 0.36 5.56 -7.33
CA GLY A 79 1.80 5.75 -7.15
C GLY A 79 2.20 5.84 -5.68
N GLY A 80 3.49 5.69 -5.38
CA GLY A 80 4.00 5.82 -4.03
C GLY A 80 3.84 7.25 -3.51
N LYS A 81 3.74 7.45 -2.18
CA LYS A 81 3.67 8.80 -1.57
C LYS A 81 4.79 9.74 -2.03
N LYS A 82 5.97 9.19 -2.36
CA LYS A 82 7.10 9.96 -2.88
C LYS A 82 6.85 10.46 -4.29
N GLU A 83 6.29 9.62 -5.16
CA GLU A 83 5.93 9.98 -6.54
C GLU A 83 4.79 10.99 -6.52
N GLN A 84 3.76 10.79 -5.70
CA GLN A 84 2.67 11.76 -5.52
C GLN A 84 3.18 13.14 -5.08
N GLN A 85 4.08 13.18 -4.09
CA GLN A 85 4.67 14.45 -3.64
C GLN A 85 5.49 15.13 -4.74
N GLN A 86 6.18 14.35 -5.56
CA GLN A 86 6.96 14.89 -6.67
C GLN A 86 6.04 15.40 -7.78
N GLU A 87 5.00 14.66 -8.14
CA GLU A 87 4.00 15.09 -9.13
C GLU A 87 3.24 16.34 -8.66
N GLU A 88 2.85 16.41 -7.38
CA GLU A 88 2.25 17.60 -6.80
C GLU A 88 3.23 18.78 -6.80
N ALA A 89 4.50 18.55 -6.45
CA ALA A 89 5.53 19.59 -6.49
C ALA A 89 5.79 20.10 -7.92
N GLU A 90 5.86 19.20 -8.91
CA GLU A 90 6.02 19.55 -10.32
C GLU A 90 4.79 20.26 -10.88
N ARG A 91 3.58 19.85 -10.48
CA ARG A 91 2.34 20.53 -10.86
C ARG A 91 2.30 21.95 -10.29
N LEU A 92 2.65 22.11 -9.01
CA LEU A 92 2.69 23.42 -8.35
C LEU A 92 3.81 24.32 -8.91
N SER A 93 4.94 23.74 -9.36
CA SER A 93 6.02 24.51 -9.99
C SER A 93 5.70 24.96 -11.43
N ARG A 94 4.77 24.27 -12.11
CA ARG A 94 4.29 24.66 -13.45
C ARG A 94 3.13 25.65 -13.42
N GLU A 95 2.13 25.42 -12.57
CA GLU A 95 0.83 26.09 -12.65
C GLU A 95 0.42 26.82 -11.35
N GLY A 96 1.23 26.74 -10.30
CA GLY A 96 0.92 27.30 -8.99
C GLY A 96 1.32 28.76 -8.80
N LYS A 97 0.94 29.32 -7.65
CA LYS A 97 1.35 30.65 -7.16
C LYS A 97 2.88 30.84 -7.14
N PHE A 98 3.63 29.75 -7.06
CA PHE A 98 5.09 29.69 -7.04
C PHE A 98 5.68 29.16 -8.36
N ALA A 99 4.95 29.27 -9.48
CA ALA A 99 5.42 28.78 -10.76
C ALA A 99 6.70 29.50 -11.22
N THR A 100 7.60 28.76 -11.87
CA THR A 100 8.81 29.35 -12.47
C THR A 100 8.43 30.28 -13.63
N PRO A 101 8.89 31.55 -13.65
CA PRO A 101 8.56 32.48 -14.72
C PRO A 101 9.20 32.03 -16.06
N PRO A 102 8.59 32.40 -17.20
CA PRO A 102 9.15 32.08 -18.51
C PRO A 102 10.54 32.71 -18.69
N PRO A 103 11.43 32.08 -19.48
CA PRO A 103 12.74 32.64 -19.76
C PRO A 103 12.62 33.99 -20.47
N PRO A 104 13.54 34.93 -20.22
CA PRO A 104 13.52 36.23 -20.89
C PRO A 104 13.63 36.03 -22.41
N PRO A 105 12.94 36.86 -23.22
CA PRO A 105 13.05 36.78 -24.67
C PRO A 105 14.50 37.02 -25.09
N SER A 106 15.05 36.14 -25.92
CA SER A 106 16.38 36.35 -26.52
C SER A 106 16.31 37.62 -27.36
N ALA A 107 17.05 38.65 -26.96
CA ALA A 107 17.25 39.84 -27.77
C ALA A 107 17.89 39.41 -29.09
N SER A 108 17.08 39.24 -30.14
CA SER A 108 17.54 39.22 -31.51
C SER A 108 18.06 40.63 -31.80
N GLY A 109 19.38 40.76 -31.76
CA GLY A 109 20.06 41.96 -32.21
C GLY A 109 19.93 42.07 -33.73
N ASP A 110 19.29 43.14 -34.16
CA ASP A 110 19.46 43.83 -35.45
C ASP A 110 19.61 45.33 -35.13
#